data_AF-A0A6A3BW31-F1
#
_entry.id   AF-A0A6A3BW31-F1
#
_cell.length_a   1.000
_cell.length_b   1.000
_cell.length_c   1.000
_cell.angle_alpha   90.00
_cell.angle_beta   90.00
_cell.angle_gamma   90.00
#
_symmetry.space_group_name_H-M   'P 1'
#
loop_
_entity.id
_entity.type
_entity.pdbx_description
1 polymer ?
#
loop_
_entity_poly.entity_id
_entity_poly.type
_entity_poly.pdbx_seq_one_letter_code
_entity_poly.pdbx_strand_id
1 'polypeptide(L)'
;MDAKVKQMIKLIEEDADSFARRAEMFYKKRPELTKLVEEFYRAYRSLAERYDHATGVLRQAHRTMAEVFPNQVPGAFADESPGGSAAEVDPRTPEMPPPMQASLEPNELQKDALGFSSHATKRNGAFTEGSESVMIRKCLKQFNYLFGSEDATNCMKFMEGRARKGLNFHDKGEKEQSPRNNMGSDLRTRVPSESERMTKAEMEVFTLKNAVAKLDAEKEAGLLQYQQSLERLSDLEGEVFRAQEDSRGLNERASQAEAEIRTLKDALTKLEAEKDANLVQYQQCLDKINNLENSISQVQKDAGELNERASKAETLKQDIARVEAEKEDALARFKQCSETISNLEEKLLNAEEKARRMTERAEKAEGELETLKQVVFELTKDKELVELQYQKCIEKISSLEHELACAQEEAQRLRSKIDEGAVNLKGAEERCSQLERTNQSLHTELESLVQKAGDQSQELTKKQEELGRLWTSLQEESLRYMEAETAFQTLQHLHSQSQEELRSLAMELENRAQLLQVTETRKRSLEDVLQKVKEENKGLNELKFEFSNVHQEFAR
;
A
#
# COMPACT_ATOMS: atom_id res chain seq x y z
N MET A 1 5.10 -30.98 -17.77
CA MET A 1 4.24 -30.92 -16.58
C MET A 1 2.81 -31.34 -16.91
N ASP A 2 2.12 -30.64 -17.82
CA ASP A 2 0.73 -30.89 -18.25
C ASP A 2 0.33 -32.35 -18.46
N ALA A 3 1.18 -33.16 -19.11
CA ALA A 3 0.86 -34.58 -19.33
C ALA A 3 0.63 -35.35 -18.02
N LYS A 4 1.44 -35.10 -16.97
CA LYS A 4 1.24 -35.71 -15.64
C LYS A 4 0.04 -35.11 -14.91
N VAL A 5 -0.21 -33.80 -15.02
CA VAL A 5 -1.40 -33.16 -14.44
C VAL A 5 -2.68 -33.73 -15.05
N LYS A 6 -2.75 -33.87 -16.38
CA LYS A 6 -3.87 -34.50 -17.09
C LYS A 6 -4.05 -35.97 -16.70
N GLN A 7 -2.97 -36.69 -16.38
CA GLN A 7 -3.02 -38.06 -15.87
C GLN A 7 -3.55 -38.12 -14.42
N MET A 8 -3.17 -37.18 -13.55
CA MET A 8 -3.73 -37.04 -12.20
C MET A 8 -5.23 -36.73 -12.22
N ILE A 9 -5.66 -35.83 -13.11
CA ILE A 9 -7.07 -35.46 -13.27
C ILE A 9 -7.89 -36.67 -13.73
N LYS A 10 -7.42 -37.44 -14.72
CA LYS A 10 -8.08 -38.68 -15.16
C LYS A 10 -8.26 -39.71 -14.04
N LEU A 11 -7.27 -39.88 -13.16
CA LEU A 11 -7.38 -40.76 -11.98
C LEU A 11 -8.45 -40.34 -10.96
N ILE A 12 -8.95 -39.10 -11.03
CA ILE A 12 -10.01 -38.55 -10.17
C ILE A 12 -11.36 -38.51 -10.89
N GLU A 13 -11.35 -38.39 -12.23
CA GLU A 13 -12.55 -38.22 -13.07
C GLU A 13 -13.08 -39.53 -13.72
N GLU A 14 -12.33 -40.64 -13.66
CA GLU A 14 -12.72 -41.93 -14.26
C GLU A 14 -14.07 -42.48 -13.74
N ASP A 15 -15.03 -42.58 -14.67
CA ASP A 15 -16.32 -43.30 -14.63
C ASP A 15 -17.07 -43.36 -13.28
N ALA A 16 -17.68 -42.23 -12.92
CA ALA A 16 -18.61 -42.16 -11.80
C ALA A 16 -19.89 -41.37 -12.14
N ASP A 17 -20.91 -42.10 -12.63
CA ASP A 17 -22.29 -41.61 -12.87
C ASP A 17 -23.01 -41.15 -11.59
N SER A 18 -22.44 -41.35 -10.40
CA SER A 18 -22.97 -40.86 -9.14
C SER A 18 -21.88 -40.42 -8.18
N PHE A 19 -22.19 -39.40 -7.36
CA PHE A 19 -21.27 -38.83 -6.37
C PHE A 19 -20.72 -39.88 -5.38
N ALA A 20 -21.55 -40.84 -4.96
CA ALA A 20 -21.14 -41.91 -4.06
C ALA A 20 -20.06 -42.81 -4.68
N ARG A 21 -20.20 -43.18 -5.98
CA ARG A 21 -19.17 -43.94 -6.70
C ARG A 21 -17.89 -43.13 -6.91
N ARG A 22 -18.00 -41.82 -7.17
CA ARG A 22 -16.83 -40.93 -7.31
C ARG A 22 -16.01 -40.89 -6.02
N ALA A 23 -16.67 -40.77 -4.87
CA ALA A 23 -16.01 -40.81 -3.58
C ALA A 23 -15.34 -42.17 -3.31
N GLU A 24 -16.02 -43.28 -3.59
CA GLU A 24 -15.45 -44.63 -3.43
C GLU A 24 -14.22 -44.86 -4.31
N MET A 25 -14.28 -44.47 -5.59
CA MET A 25 -13.17 -44.59 -6.54
C MET A 25 -11.98 -43.70 -6.16
N PHE A 26 -12.23 -42.46 -5.71
CA PHE A 26 -11.18 -41.58 -5.18
C PHE A 26 -10.41 -42.24 -4.02
N TYR A 27 -11.10 -42.85 -3.05
CA TYR A 27 -10.41 -43.52 -1.94
C TYR A 27 -9.61 -44.76 -2.38
N LYS A 28 -10.08 -45.50 -3.39
CA LYS A 28 -9.33 -46.62 -3.99
C LYS A 28 -8.10 -46.16 -4.80
N LYS A 29 -8.22 -45.06 -5.54
CA LYS A 29 -7.15 -44.49 -6.40
C LYS A 29 -6.18 -43.56 -5.66
N ARG A 30 -6.49 -43.17 -4.42
CA ARG A 30 -5.63 -42.34 -3.56
C ARG A 30 -4.15 -42.75 -3.53
N PRO A 31 -3.76 -44.05 -3.45
CA PRO A 31 -2.34 -44.43 -3.43
C PRO A 31 -1.61 -44.20 -4.76
N GLU A 32 -2.31 -44.32 -5.89
CA GLU A 32 -1.76 -44.03 -7.22
C GLU A 32 -1.60 -42.52 -7.41
N LEU A 33 -2.60 -41.75 -6.99
CA LEU A 33 -2.56 -40.28 -7.02
C LEU A 33 -1.43 -39.72 -6.13
N THR A 34 -1.26 -40.22 -4.91
CA THR A 34 -0.18 -39.82 -4.00
C THR A 34 1.20 -40.04 -4.63
N LYS A 35 1.46 -41.21 -5.23
CA LYS A 35 2.74 -41.47 -5.92
C LYS A 35 2.99 -40.49 -7.06
N LEU A 36 1.96 -40.17 -7.85
CA LEU A 36 2.10 -39.25 -8.98
C LEU A 36 2.36 -37.79 -8.53
N VAL A 37 1.79 -37.38 -7.39
CA VAL A 37 2.09 -36.10 -6.71
C VAL A 37 3.53 -36.08 -6.19
N GLU A 38 3.99 -37.14 -5.53
CA GLU A 38 5.36 -37.25 -5.00
C GLU A 38 6.41 -37.18 -6.12
N GLU A 39 6.17 -37.86 -7.25
CA GLU A 39 7.02 -37.75 -8.44
C GLU A 39 7.03 -36.34 -9.03
N PHE A 40 5.87 -35.66 -9.06
CA PHE A 40 5.75 -34.30 -9.56
C PHE A 40 6.53 -33.30 -8.68
N TYR A 41 6.41 -33.44 -7.35
CA TYR A 41 7.16 -32.66 -6.38
C TYR A 41 8.68 -32.89 -6.49
N ARG A 42 9.13 -34.15 -6.59
CA ARG A 42 10.55 -34.47 -6.83
C ARG A 42 11.09 -33.85 -8.12
N ALA A 43 10.31 -33.92 -9.21
CA ALA A 43 10.71 -33.34 -10.49
C ALA A 43 10.80 -31.80 -10.43
N TYR A 44 9.86 -31.14 -9.74
CA TYR A 44 9.90 -29.68 -9.53
C TYR A 44 11.10 -29.27 -8.66
N ARG A 45 11.35 -30.00 -7.56
CA ARG A 45 12.49 -29.75 -6.68
C ARG A 45 13.84 -29.88 -7.40
N SER A 46 14.02 -30.94 -8.18
CA SER A 46 15.23 -31.13 -9.02
C SER A 46 15.38 -30.09 -10.14
N LEU A 47 14.29 -29.42 -10.54
CA LEU A 47 14.36 -28.28 -11.47
C LEU A 47 14.83 -27.01 -10.74
N ALA A 48 14.28 -26.72 -9.56
CA ALA A 48 14.69 -25.59 -8.71
C ALA A 48 16.18 -25.69 -8.34
N GLU A 49 16.62 -26.84 -7.83
CA GLU A 49 18.03 -27.08 -7.45
C GLU A 49 19.02 -26.83 -8.62
N ARG A 50 18.61 -27.12 -9.87
CA ARG A 50 19.41 -26.81 -11.07
C ARG A 50 19.36 -25.34 -11.47
N TYR A 51 18.26 -24.64 -11.21
CA TYR A 51 18.14 -23.20 -11.45
C TYR A 51 18.99 -22.39 -10.45
N ASP A 52 18.97 -22.77 -9.17
CA ASP A 52 19.81 -22.18 -8.13
C ASP A 52 21.30 -22.39 -8.42
N HIS A 53 21.67 -23.59 -8.89
CA HIS A 53 23.04 -23.87 -9.32
C HIS A 53 23.46 -23.00 -10.52
N ALA A 54 22.62 -22.89 -11.56
CA ALA A 54 22.91 -22.09 -12.75
C ALA A 54 23.02 -20.59 -12.45
N THR A 55 22.12 -20.05 -11.62
CA THR A 55 22.16 -18.64 -11.20
C THR A 55 23.32 -18.36 -10.23
N GLY A 56 23.68 -19.32 -9.37
CA GLY A 56 24.89 -19.25 -8.54
C GLY A 56 26.17 -19.13 -9.38
N VAL A 57 26.33 -20.00 -10.38
CA VAL A 57 27.47 -19.96 -11.32
C VAL A 57 27.49 -18.64 -12.12
N LEU A 58 26.33 -18.15 -12.57
CA LEU A 58 26.25 -16.86 -13.30
C LEU A 58 26.66 -15.67 -12.42
N ARG A 59 26.20 -15.61 -11.16
CA ARG A 59 26.60 -14.58 -10.18
C ARG A 59 28.10 -14.66 -9.87
N GLN A 60 28.66 -15.87 -9.80
CA GLN A 60 30.11 -16.07 -9.61
C GLN A 60 30.89 -15.55 -10.82
N ALA A 61 30.48 -15.89 -12.04
CA ALA A 61 31.10 -15.40 -13.27
C ALA A 61 31.06 -13.87 -13.38
N HIS A 62 29.94 -13.23 -13.05
CA HIS A 62 29.83 -11.76 -13.03
C HIS A 62 30.79 -11.12 -12.02
N ARG A 63 30.96 -11.73 -10.82
CA ARG A 63 31.93 -11.26 -9.82
C ARG A 63 33.36 -11.34 -10.35
N THR A 64 33.74 -12.48 -10.93
CA THR A 64 35.08 -12.66 -11.53
C THR A 64 35.31 -11.71 -12.71
N MET A 65 34.30 -11.43 -13.54
CA MET A 65 34.42 -10.43 -14.62
C MET A 65 34.64 -9.01 -14.09
N ALA A 66 33.95 -8.61 -13.02
CA ALA A 66 34.13 -7.31 -12.38
C ALA A 66 35.54 -7.17 -11.74
N GLU A 67 36.07 -8.25 -11.16
CA GLU A 67 37.44 -8.30 -10.61
C GLU A 67 38.52 -8.21 -11.70
N VAL A 68 38.29 -8.80 -12.89
CA VAL A 68 39.26 -8.82 -14.00
C VAL A 68 39.24 -7.56 -14.86
N PHE A 69 38.13 -6.82 -14.92
CA PHE A 69 38.01 -5.59 -15.73
C PHE A 69 37.39 -4.39 -14.97
N PRO A 70 38.14 -3.73 -14.06
CA PRO A 70 37.59 -2.69 -13.17
C PRO A 70 37.09 -1.40 -13.84
N ASN A 71 37.48 -1.13 -15.10
CA ASN A 71 37.41 0.21 -15.70
C ASN A 71 36.38 0.39 -16.83
N GLN A 72 35.38 -0.49 -16.99
CA GLN A 72 34.40 -0.40 -18.10
C GLN A 72 32.92 -0.66 -17.73
N VAL A 73 32.43 -0.18 -16.59
CA VAL A 73 30.97 0.00 -16.39
C VAL A 73 30.69 1.31 -15.61
N PRO A 74 29.82 2.22 -16.10
CA PRO A 74 29.38 3.39 -15.34
C PRO A 74 28.65 3.00 -14.05
N GLY A 75 29.07 3.62 -12.94
CA GLY A 75 28.50 3.35 -11.63
C GLY A 75 27.09 3.91 -11.45
N ALA A 76 26.12 3.02 -11.30
CA ALA A 76 25.00 3.19 -10.38
C ALA A 76 25.14 2.11 -9.29
N PHE A 77 24.63 2.37 -8.09
CA PHE A 77 24.78 1.49 -6.90
C PHE A 77 26.20 1.43 -6.31
N ALA A 78 26.77 2.61 -6.06
CA ALA A 78 27.83 2.78 -5.08
C ALA A 78 27.26 3.46 -3.82
N ASP A 79 26.53 2.69 -3.00
CA ASP A 79 26.47 2.89 -1.55
C ASP A 79 25.99 1.60 -0.86
N GLU A 80 26.94 0.78 -0.39
CA GLU A 80 26.78 0.06 0.88
C GLU A 80 28.16 -0.33 1.44
N SER A 81 28.44 0.12 2.66
CA SER A 81 29.70 -0.10 3.38
C SER A 81 29.75 -1.50 4.01
N PRO A 82 30.91 -2.17 4.14
CA PRO A 82 30.96 -3.60 4.42
C PRO A 82 30.80 -3.94 5.90
N GLY A 83 29.66 -4.53 6.27
CA GLY A 83 29.41 -5.14 7.58
C GLY A 83 28.33 -6.22 7.51
N GLY A 84 28.72 -7.49 7.46
CA GLY A 84 27.79 -8.58 7.13
C GLY A 84 27.08 -9.23 8.31
N SER A 85 25.89 -9.76 8.06
CA SER A 85 25.47 -11.09 8.56
C SER A 85 24.40 -11.67 7.62
N ALA A 86 24.28 -13.00 7.58
CA ALA A 86 23.47 -13.69 6.59
C ALA A 86 21.98 -13.77 6.97
N ALA A 87 21.10 -13.47 6.01
CA ALA A 87 19.71 -13.92 5.99
C ALA A 87 19.29 -14.15 4.52
N GLU A 88 18.53 -15.23 4.28
CA GLU A 88 18.07 -15.62 2.95
C GLU A 88 17.07 -14.60 2.37
N VAL A 89 17.25 -14.22 1.10
CA VAL A 89 16.24 -13.45 0.35
C VAL A 89 15.94 -14.12 -0.99
N ASP A 90 14.71 -14.60 -1.06
CA ASP A 90 13.88 -15.04 -2.19
C ASP A 90 14.22 -14.43 -3.58
N PRO A 91 14.41 -15.25 -4.64
CA PRO A 91 14.77 -14.76 -5.97
C PRO A 91 13.56 -14.21 -6.76
N ARG A 92 13.43 -12.88 -6.79
CA ARG A 92 12.48 -12.19 -7.67
C ARG A 92 12.80 -12.41 -9.15
N THR A 93 11.78 -12.78 -9.93
CA THR A 93 11.84 -12.98 -11.38
C THR A 93 12.00 -11.66 -12.17
N PRO A 94 12.61 -11.69 -13.38
CA PRO A 94 12.83 -10.48 -14.17
C PRO A 94 11.58 -10.04 -14.93
N GLU A 95 11.27 -8.74 -14.87
CA GLU A 95 10.22 -8.11 -15.67
C GLU A 95 10.78 -7.64 -17.02
N MET A 96 10.05 -7.88 -18.12
CA MET A 96 10.47 -7.55 -19.48
C MET A 96 9.72 -6.31 -19.99
N PRO A 97 10.39 -5.30 -20.59
CA PRO A 97 9.72 -4.09 -21.06
C PRO A 97 8.88 -4.36 -22.32
N PRO A 98 7.72 -3.71 -22.50
CA PRO A 98 6.91 -3.84 -23.70
C PRO A 98 7.54 -3.06 -24.88
N PRO A 99 7.62 -3.65 -26.09
CA PRO A 99 8.12 -2.95 -27.27
C PRO A 99 7.05 -1.98 -27.82
N MET A 100 7.50 -0.80 -28.26
CA MET A 100 6.62 0.20 -28.86
C MET A 100 6.12 -0.22 -30.24
N GLN A 101 4.90 0.22 -30.54
CA GLN A 101 4.15 -0.04 -31.75
C GLN A 101 4.69 0.79 -32.93
N ALA A 102 4.97 0.14 -34.05
CA ALA A 102 5.13 0.73 -35.37
C ALA A 102 4.10 0.07 -36.31
N SER A 103 3.51 0.70 -37.32
CA SER A 103 3.44 2.12 -37.73
C SER A 103 2.42 2.20 -38.89
N LEU A 104 1.90 3.40 -39.21
CA LEU A 104 1.06 3.71 -40.40
C LEU A 104 -0.38 3.15 -40.31
N GLU A 105 -1.44 3.78 -40.84
CA GLU A 105 -1.54 4.73 -41.96
C GLU A 105 -2.46 5.98 -41.70
N PRO A 106 -2.53 6.96 -42.65
CA PRO A 106 -3.08 8.30 -42.40
C PRO A 106 -4.44 8.64 -43.07
N ASN A 107 -5.13 9.63 -42.47
CA ASN A 107 -5.81 10.80 -43.08
C ASN A 107 -6.68 10.65 -44.37
N GLU A 108 -7.99 11.00 -44.29
CA GLU A 108 -8.58 12.21 -44.92
C GLU A 108 -10.13 12.28 -44.82
N LEU A 109 -10.67 13.51 -44.59
CA LEU A 109 -11.92 14.13 -45.12
C LEU A 109 -13.28 13.35 -45.09
N GLN A 110 -14.48 13.91 -44.86
CA GLN A 110 -15.06 15.27 -44.80
C GLN A 110 -16.34 15.20 -43.91
N LYS A 111 -16.56 16.14 -42.97
CA LYS A 111 -17.50 17.29 -43.04
C LYS A 111 -19.03 17.02 -43.14
N ASP A 112 -19.74 17.70 -42.23
CA ASP A 112 -21.09 18.30 -42.34
C ASP A 112 -22.30 17.32 -42.49
N ALA A 113 -23.51 17.57 -41.97
CA ALA A 113 -24.05 18.71 -41.21
C ALA A 113 -25.14 18.30 -40.20
N LEU A 114 -25.48 19.23 -39.31
CA LEU A 114 -26.61 19.17 -38.37
C LEU A 114 -27.96 19.43 -39.05
N GLY A 115 -29.05 18.91 -38.45
CA GLY A 115 -30.17 19.77 -38.07
C GLY A 115 -31.48 19.73 -38.87
N PHE A 116 -32.56 19.44 -38.13
CA PHE A 116 -33.85 20.15 -38.10
C PHE A 116 -34.67 20.45 -39.38
N SER A 117 -35.99 20.18 -39.24
CA SER A 117 -37.11 21.00 -39.75
C SER A 117 -37.34 21.07 -41.27
N SER A 118 -38.55 21.28 -41.79
CA SER A 118 -39.91 21.31 -41.22
C SER A 118 -40.96 21.43 -42.36
N HIS A 119 -42.24 21.49 -41.98
CA HIS A 119 -43.40 22.02 -42.72
C HIS A 119 -44.14 21.14 -43.74
N ALA A 120 -45.38 20.86 -43.37
CA ALA A 120 -46.48 20.62 -44.29
C ALA A 120 -47.05 21.95 -44.82
N THR A 121 -47.39 22.04 -46.11
CA THR A 121 -48.62 22.73 -46.56
C THR A 121 -49.11 22.33 -47.95
N LYS A 122 -50.41 21.98 -48.04
CA LYS A 122 -51.39 22.41 -49.08
C LYS A 122 -51.08 22.28 -50.60
N ARG A 123 -51.88 21.44 -51.29
CA ARG A 123 -53.06 21.84 -52.12
C ARG A 123 -53.17 21.22 -53.54
N ASN A 124 -54.07 20.23 -53.64
CA ASN A 124 -55.09 19.94 -54.68
C ASN A 124 -54.77 19.85 -56.19
N GLY A 125 -55.17 18.70 -56.78
CA GLY A 125 -55.85 18.57 -58.09
C GLY A 125 -54.97 18.13 -59.28
N ALA A 126 -55.41 17.28 -60.21
CA ALA A 126 -56.66 16.47 -60.35
C ALA A 126 -56.44 15.37 -61.43
N PHE A 127 -57.53 14.68 -61.87
CA PHE A 127 -57.65 13.66 -62.95
C PHE A 127 -57.41 12.18 -62.54
N THR A 128 -58.49 11.41 -62.29
CA THR A 128 -59.23 10.44 -63.18
C THR A 128 -58.54 9.07 -63.28
N GLU A 129 -59.19 7.89 -63.32
CA GLU A 129 -60.60 7.41 -63.36
C GLU A 129 -60.56 5.89 -62.97
N GLY A 130 -61.54 5.21 -62.38
CA GLY A 130 -62.87 5.57 -61.87
C GLY A 130 -63.49 4.39 -61.08
N SER A 131 -64.72 4.62 -60.56
CA SER A 131 -65.84 3.68 -60.28
C SER A 131 -65.62 2.25 -59.72
N GLU A 132 -66.44 1.71 -58.79
CA GLU A 132 -67.67 2.22 -58.15
C GLU A 132 -68.14 1.37 -56.94
N SER A 133 -68.95 1.97 -56.05
CA SER A 133 -70.21 1.42 -55.47
C SER A 133 -70.19 0.15 -54.56
N VAL A 134 -70.94 -0.02 -53.46
CA VAL A 134 -71.80 0.85 -52.60
C VAL A 134 -72.00 0.10 -51.25
N MET A 135 -72.24 0.80 -50.13
CA MET A 135 -72.74 0.17 -48.87
C MET A 135 -74.22 -0.22 -48.96
N ILE A 136 -74.68 -1.22 -48.19
CA ILE A 136 -75.83 -1.13 -47.25
C ILE A 136 -76.25 -2.54 -46.77
N ARG A 137 -76.60 -2.66 -45.49
CA ARG A 137 -77.24 -3.85 -44.91
C ARG A 137 -78.30 -3.43 -43.87
N LYS A 138 -79.60 -3.45 -44.21
CA LYS A 138 -80.72 -3.62 -43.23
C LYS A 138 -82.15 -3.66 -43.82
N CYS A 139 -82.94 -4.58 -43.28
CA CYS A 139 -84.40 -4.60 -43.08
C CYS A 139 -85.44 -4.41 -44.22
N LEU A 140 -86.05 -5.54 -44.61
CA LEU A 140 -87.45 -5.92 -44.25
C LEU A 140 -88.62 -4.98 -44.62
N LYS A 141 -89.38 -5.30 -45.69
CA LYS A 141 -90.84 -5.70 -45.68
C LYS A 141 -91.51 -5.62 -47.07
N GLN A 142 -92.49 -6.53 -47.28
CA GLN A 142 -93.70 -6.41 -48.12
C GLN A 142 -93.61 -5.90 -49.57
N PHE A 143 -93.65 -6.81 -50.55
CA PHE A 143 -94.84 -7.12 -51.38
C PHE A 143 -94.42 -7.89 -52.66
N ASN A 144 -95.14 -8.96 -52.99
CA ASN A 144 -95.64 -9.16 -54.35
C ASN A 144 -96.79 -10.17 -54.39
N TYR A 145 -97.61 -10.07 -55.44
CA TYR A 145 -98.94 -10.65 -55.58
C TYR A 145 -98.98 -11.73 -56.68
N LEU A 146 -100.05 -12.56 -56.66
CA LEU A 146 -100.69 -13.23 -57.82
C LEU A 146 -100.01 -14.48 -58.45
N PHE A 147 -100.53 -15.70 -58.20
CA PHE A 147 -101.50 -16.43 -59.07
C PHE A 147 -101.87 -17.84 -58.51
N GLY A 148 -103.06 -18.38 -58.87
CA GLY A 148 -103.59 -19.70 -58.46
C GLY A 148 -104.38 -19.65 -57.14
N SER A 149 -105.70 -19.88 -57.03
CA SER A 149 -106.57 -20.97 -57.54
C SER A 149 -106.04 -22.36 -57.17
N GLU A 150 -106.84 -23.30 -56.66
CA GLU A 150 -108.29 -23.34 -56.41
C GLU A 150 -108.57 -24.55 -55.50
N ASP A 151 -109.48 -24.48 -54.52
CA ASP A 151 -110.22 -25.68 -54.06
C ASP A 151 -111.30 -25.36 -53.01
N ALA A 152 -112.56 -25.59 -53.37
CA ALA A 152 -113.69 -25.63 -52.46
C ALA A 152 -114.79 -26.55 -53.04
N THR A 153 -114.52 -27.85 -53.02
CA THR A 153 -115.43 -28.89 -53.49
C THR A 153 -116.73 -28.91 -52.68
N ASN A 154 -117.87 -28.65 -53.33
CA ASN A 154 -119.19 -29.09 -52.85
C ASN A 154 -120.08 -29.37 -54.08
N CYS A 155 -120.30 -30.63 -54.44
CA CYS A 155 -121.31 -31.54 -53.89
C CYS A 155 -122.75 -31.26 -54.39
N MET A 156 -123.06 -31.85 -55.56
CA MET A 156 -124.17 -32.81 -55.73
C MET A 156 -125.53 -32.50 -55.06
N LYS A 157 -126.53 -32.07 -55.85
CA LYS A 157 -127.82 -32.80 -56.02
C LYS A 157 -128.77 -32.15 -57.04
N PHE A 158 -129.41 -33.02 -57.82
CA PHE A 158 -130.62 -32.74 -58.61
C PHE A 158 -131.83 -32.41 -57.71
N MET A 159 -132.79 -31.64 -58.23
CA MET A 159 -134.25 -31.90 -58.25
C MET A 159 -134.94 -30.86 -59.17
N GLU A 160 -136.17 -31.02 -59.68
CA GLU A 160 -136.95 -32.19 -60.12
C GLU A 160 -138.27 -31.67 -60.76
N GLY A 161 -138.79 -32.37 -61.76
CA GLY A 161 -140.21 -32.29 -62.16
C GLY A 161 -140.54 -31.25 -63.25
N ARG A 162 -141.64 -31.41 -64.01
CA ARG A 162 -142.78 -32.32 -63.81
C ARG A 162 -143.45 -32.68 -65.14
N ALA A 163 -143.77 -33.96 -65.34
CA ALA A 163 -144.57 -34.46 -66.46
C ALA A 163 -146.10 -34.35 -66.21
N ARG A 164 -146.88 -34.14 -67.29
CA ARG A 164 -148.27 -34.61 -67.52
C ARG A 164 -148.43 -34.79 -69.05
N LYS A 165 -148.92 -35.88 -69.66
CA LYS A 165 -149.90 -36.95 -69.35
C LYS A 165 -151.36 -36.58 -69.70
N GLY A 166 -151.98 -37.41 -70.56
CA GLY A 166 -153.30 -37.23 -71.22
C GLY A 166 -153.08 -37.07 -72.73
N LEU A 167 -153.45 -37.96 -73.66
CA LEU A 167 -154.43 -39.07 -73.75
C LEU A 167 -155.93 -38.68 -73.73
N ASN A 168 -156.52 -38.84 -74.93
CA ASN A 168 -157.83 -39.42 -75.25
C ASN A 168 -159.04 -38.53 -75.61
N PHE A 169 -159.33 -38.53 -76.93
CA PHE A 169 -160.60 -38.88 -77.61
C PHE A 169 -161.96 -38.49 -77.02
N HIS A 170 -162.78 -37.86 -77.87
CA HIS A 170 -164.03 -38.43 -78.41
C HIS A 170 -164.25 -37.86 -79.83
N ASP A 171 -164.99 -38.43 -80.79
CA ASP A 171 -165.41 -39.79 -81.20
C ASP A 171 -166.67 -39.61 -82.07
N LYS A 172 -166.72 -40.24 -83.26
CA LYS A 172 -167.83 -40.29 -84.26
C LYS A 172 -168.37 -38.93 -84.74
N GLY A 173 -168.96 -38.80 -85.92
CA GLY A 173 -169.46 -39.72 -86.97
C GLY A 173 -170.45 -38.86 -87.81
N GLU A 174 -170.96 -39.22 -88.98
CA GLU A 174 -171.00 -40.44 -89.78
C GLU A 174 -171.29 -40.03 -91.26
N LYS A 175 -171.37 -41.01 -92.17
CA LYS A 175 -172.25 -41.05 -93.36
C LYS A 175 -172.13 -39.94 -94.42
N GLU A 176 -171.42 -40.29 -95.50
CA GLU A 176 -172.08 -40.77 -96.72
C GLU A 176 -173.48 -40.20 -97.04
N GLN A 177 -173.55 -39.26 -97.99
CA GLN A 177 -174.62 -39.26 -99.01
C GLN A 177 -174.24 -38.44 -100.26
N SER A 178 -174.71 -38.93 -101.40
CA SER A 178 -174.68 -38.30 -102.73
C SER A 178 -176.09 -37.78 -103.08
N PRO A 179 -176.42 -37.32 -104.31
CA PRO A 179 -175.67 -36.57 -105.34
C PRO A 179 -176.49 -35.34 -105.88
N ARG A 180 -176.02 -34.72 -106.99
CA ARG A 180 -176.81 -34.33 -108.21
C ARG A 180 -176.94 -32.83 -108.62
N ASN A 181 -176.12 -32.48 -109.62
CA ASN A 181 -176.37 -31.73 -110.88
C ASN A 181 -177.00 -30.31 -110.97
N ASN A 182 -176.20 -29.41 -111.58
CA ASN A 182 -176.45 -28.45 -112.71
C ASN A 182 -177.46 -27.27 -112.69
N MET A 183 -177.08 -26.26 -113.50
CA MET A 183 -177.81 -25.02 -113.86
C MET A 183 -179.13 -25.22 -114.63
N GLY A 184 -180.01 -24.21 -114.58
CA GLY A 184 -180.72 -23.75 -115.78
C GLY A 184 -182.13 -23.17 -115.58
N SER A 185 -182.44 -22.12 -116.35
CA SER A 185 -183.75 -21.47 -116.49
C SER A 185 -183.92 -21.00 -117.95
N ASP A 186 -185.07 -20.62 -118.49
CA ASP A 186 -186.39 -20.36 -117.89
C ASP A 186 -187.52 -20.63 -118.93
N LEU A 187 -188.76 -20.24 -118.59
CA LEU A 187 -189.87 -19.86 -119.48
C LEU A 187 -190.81 -20.94 -120.04
N ARG A 188 -192.04 -20.46 -120.29
CA ARG A 188 -193.33 -21.16 -120.29
C ARG A 188 -193.87 -21.35 -121.72
N THR A 189 -194.71 -22.38 -121.98
CA THR A 189 -196.08 -22.26 -122.60
C THR A 189 -196.62 -23.56 -123.27
N ARG A 190 -197.73 -24.09 -122.72
CA ARG A 190 -198.92 -24.75 -123.32
C ARG A 190 -198.83 -25.81 -124.47
N VAL A 191 -199.10 -27.08 -124.11
CA VAL A 191 -199.82 -28.21 -124.80
C VAL A 191 -199.83 -28.33 -126.34
N PRO A 192 -199.36 -29.47 -126.88
CA PRO A 192 -200.16 -30.33 -127.79
C PRO A 192 -200.09 -31.84 -127.46
N SER A 193 -200.94 -32.65 -128.13
CA SER A 193 -201.05 -34.12 -127.95
C SER A 193 -200.07 -34.92 -128.84
N GLU A 194 -199.92 -36.22 -128.53
CA GLU A 194 -199.06 -37.27 -129.18
C GLU A 194 -198.65 -37.01 -130.65
N SER A 195 -197.39 -37.18 -131.09
CA SER A 195 -196.46 -38.27 -130.75
C SER A 195 -194.98 -37.92 -131.03
N GLU A 196 -194.18 -37.71 -129.98
CA GLU A 196 -192.70 -37.57 -130.03
C GLU A 196 -192.02 -38.51 -129.03
N ARG A 197 -190.97 -39.27 -129.41
CA ARG A 197 -190.24 -40.09 -128.43
C ARG A 197 -188.78 -40.52 -128.71
N MET A 198 -188.15 -40.17 -129.84
CA MET A 198 -186.89 -40.85 -130.27
C MET A 198 -185.57 -40.07 -130.07
N THR A 199 -185.57 -38.74 -129.99
CA THR A 199 -184.34 -37.91 -130.07
C THR A 199 -183.68 -37.55 -128.73
N LYS A 200 -184.19 -38.05 -127.59
CA LYS A 200 -183.69 -37.69 -126.25
C LYS A 200 -182.56 -38.56 -125.69
N ALA A 201 -182.37 -39.77 -126.22
CA ALA A 201 -181.47 -40.77 -125.62
C ALA A 201 -179.97 -40.49 -125.85
N GLU A 202 -179.60 -39.83 -126.96
CA GLU A 202 -178.18 -39.68 -127.34
C GLU A 202 -177.44 -38.62 -126.51
N MET A 203 -178.16 -37.61 -126.02
CA MET A 203 -177.55 -36.50 -125.24
C MET A 203 -177.08 -36.93 -123.84
N GLU A 204 -177.73 -37.92 -123.22
CA GLU A 204 -177.35 -38.40 -121.88
C GLU A 204 -176.02 -39.18 -121.90
N VAL A 205 -175.80 -40.02 -122.91
CA VAL A 205 -174.56 -40.80 -123.09
C VAL A 205 -173.33 -39.89 -123.14
N PHE A 206 -173.44 -38.75 -123.83
CA PHE A 206 -172.36 -37.77 -123.92
C PHE A 206 -171.98 -37.18 -122.55
N THR A 207 -172.96 -36.91 -121.69
CA THR A 207 -172.71 -36.34 -120.35
C THR A 207 -172.02 -37.32 -119.39
N LEU A 208 -172.40 -38.60 -119.41
CA LEU A 208 -171.77 -39.62 -118.56
C LEU A 208 -170.29 -39.84 -118.90
N LYS A 209 -169.95 -39.81 -120.19
CA LYS A 209 -168.56 -39.93 -120.66
C LYS A 209 -167.64 -38.83 -120.09
N ASN A 210 -168.19 -37.63 -119.88
CA ASN A 210 -167.45 -36.49 -119.33
C ASN A 210 -167.25 -36.58 -117.80
N ALA A 211 -168.12 -37.31 -117.09
CA ALA A 211 -167.98 -37.55 -115.65
C ALA A 211 -166.88 -38.57 -115.34
N VAL A 212 -166.76 -39.64 -116.15
CA VAL A 212 -165.68 -40.65 -116.01
C VAL A 212 -164.31 -39.99 -116.16
N ALA A 213 -164.13 -39.14 -117.17
CA ALA A 213 -162.86 -38.43 -117.39
C ALA A 213 -162.44 -37.52 -116.21
N LYS A 214 -163.40 -36.96 -115.46
CA LYS A 214 -163.10 -36.21 -114.23
C LYS A 214 -162.68 -37.12 -113.09
N LEU A 215 -163.38 -38.24 -112.88
CA LEU A 215 -163.03 -39.23 -111.85
C LEU A 215 -161.64 -39.85 -112.09
N ASP A 216 -161.29 -40.13 -113.34
CA ASP A 216 -159.94 -40.58 -113.68
C ASP A 216 -158.89 -39.50 -113.38
N ALA A 217 -159.14 -38.23 -113.71
CA ALA A 217 -158.23 -37.13 -113.38
C ALA A 217 -158.06 -36.93 -111.86
N GLU A 218 -159.13 -37.07 -111.08
CA GLU A 218 -159.09 -37.02 -109.61
C GLU A 218 -158.33 -38.24 -109.02
N LYS A 219 -158.50 -39.43 -109.60
CA LYS A 219 -157.75 -40.65 -109.21
C LYS A 219 -156.25 -40.51 -109.46
N GLU A 220 -155.86 -40.01 -110.64
CA GLU A 220 -154.44 -39.75 -110.97
C GLU A 220 -153.85 -38.63 -110.10
N ALA A 221 -154.61 -37.56 -109.80
CA ALA A 221 -154.18 -36.51 -108.87
C ALA A 221 -153.97 -37.02 -107.45
N GLY A 222 -154.86 -37.90 -106.96
CA GLY A 222 -154.72 -38.56 -105.66
C GLY A 222 -153.52 -39.50 -105.59
N LEU A 223 -153.26 -40.26 -106.67
CA LEU A 223 -152.05 -41.09 -106.80
C LEU A 223 -150.77 -40.26 -106.75
N LEU A 224 -150.71 -39.15 -107.49
CA LEU A 224 -149.56 -38.23 -107.48
C LEU A 224 -149.33 -37.62 -106.09
N GLN A 225 -150.38 -37.22 -105.36
CA GLN A 225 -150.25 -36.74 -103.98
C GLN A 225 -149.75 -37.83 -103.02
N TYR A 226 -150.23 -39.08 -103.18
CA TYR A 226 -149.75 -40.20 -102.37
C TYR A 226 -148.27 -40.52 -102.66
N GLN A 227 -147.87 -40.44 -103.93
CA GLN A 227 -146.50 -40.67 -104.36
C GLN A 227 -145.56 -39.56 -103.87
N GLN A 228 -145.97 -38.28 -103.92
CA GLN A 228 -145.24 -37.18 -103.25
C GLN A 228 -145.16 -37.35 -101.74
N SER A 229 -146.22 -37.89 -101.10
CA SER A 229 -146.22 -38.16 -99.66
C SER A 229 -145.22 -39.25 -99.29
N LEU A 230 -145.10 -40.28 -100.13
CA LEU A 230 -144.16 -41.39 -99.98
C LEU A 230 -142.70 -40.92 -100.20
N GLU A 231 -142.46 -40.12 -101.23
CA GLU A 231 -141.15 -39.51 -101.52
C GLU A 231 -140.70 -38.63 -100.34
N ARG A 232 -141.58 -37.75 -99.84
CA ARG A 232 -141.31 -36.92 -98.66
C ARG A 232 -141.07 -37.73 -97.38
N LEU A 233 -141.72 -38.88 -97.20
CA LEU A 233 -141.45 -39.78 -96.08
C LEU A 233 -140.05 -40.43 -96.23
N SER A 234 -139.67 -40.84 -97.44
CA SER A 234 -138.33 -41.37 -97.72
C SER A 234 -137.23 -40.33 -97.48
N ASP A 235 -137.47 -39.07 -97.84
CA ASP A 235 -136.55 -37.96 -97.56
C ASP A 235 -136.39 -37.73 -96.04
N LEU A 236 -137.51 -37.72 -95.30
CA LEU A 236 -137.52 -37.55 -93.85
C LEU A 236 -136.87 -38.75 -93.12
N GLU A 237 -137.09 -39.99 -93.55
CA GLU A 237 -136.37 -41.15 -93.02
C GLU A 237 -134.86 -41.03 -93.30
N GLY A 238 -134.48 -40.53 -94.47
CA GLY A 238 -133.10 -40.22 -94.81
C GLY A 238 -132.49 -39.12 -93.93
N GLU A 239 -133.24 -38.07 -93.60
CA GLU A 239 -132.83 -37.02 -92.66
C GLU A 239 -132.69 -37.54 -91.22
N VAL A 240 -133.65 -38.36 -90.76
CA VAL A 240 -133.60 -39.00 -89.44
C VAL A 240 -132.40 -39.94 -89.33
N PHE A 241 -132.10 -40.73 -90.37
CA PHE A 241 -130.92 -41.59 -90.40
C PHE A 241 -129.62 -40.78 -90.37
N ARG A 242 -129.52 -39.70 -91.14
CA ARG A 242 -128.36 -38.78 -91.10
C ARG A 242 -128.20 -38.17 -89.70
N ALA A 243 -129.27 -37.63 -89.13
CA ALA A 243 -129.26 -37.06 -87.78
C ALA A 243 -128.92 -38.11 -86.70
N GLN A 244 -129.33 -39.37 -86.87
CA GLN A 244 -128.98 -40.46 -85.98
C GLN A 244 -127.49 -40.79 -86.04
N GLU A 245 -126.90 -40.94 -87.23
CA GLU A 245 -125.45 -41.13 -87.39
C GLU A 245 -124.65 -39.92 -86.91
N ASP A 246 -125.11 -38.68 -87.16
CA ASP A 246 -124.48 -37.47 -86.63
C ASP A 246 -124.51 -37.44 -85.09
N SER A 247 -125.64 -37.83 -84.47
CA SER A 247 -125.77 -37.92 -83.01
C SER A 247 -124.86 -39.00 -82.41
N ARG A 248 -124.69 -40.11 -83.12
CA ARG A 248 -123.77 -41.19 -82.76
C ARG A 248 -122.32 -40.74 -82.88
N GLY A 249 -121.94 -40.08 -83.96
CA GLY A 249 -120.61 -39.49 -84.15
C GLY A 249 -120.30 -38.33 -83.19
N LEU A 250 -121.32 -37.63 -82.68
CA LEU A 250 -121.18 -36.69 -81.55
C LEU A 250 -120.96 -37.43 -80.22
N ASN A 251 -121.68 -38.52 -79.95
CA ASN A 251 -121.53 -39.32 -78.74
C ASN A 251 -120.19 -40.08 -78.68
N GLU A 252 -119.71 -40.61 -79.82
CA GLU A 252 -118.38 -41.21 -79.95
C GLU A 252 -117.28 -40.17 -79.69
N ARG A 253 -117.40 -38.95 -80.25
CA ARG A 253 -116.50 -37.82 -79.94
C ARG A 253 -116.57 -37.36 -78.48
N ALA A 254 -117.75 -37.31 -77.88
CA ALA A 254 -117.91 -36.99 -76.46
C ALA A 254 -117.24 -38.05 -75.57
N SER A 255 -117.39 -39.34 -75.92
CA SER A 255 -116.74 -40.45 -75.21
C SER A 255 -115.21 -40.42 -75.34
N GLN A 256 -114.69 -40.04 -76.52
CA GLN A 256 -113.26 -39.81 -76.75
C GLN A 256 -112.75 -38.63 -75.91
N ALA A 257 -113.45 -37.49 -75.94
CA ALA A 257 -113.11 -36.32 -75.13
C ALA A 257 -113.17 -36.61 -73.61
N GLU A 258 -114.14 -37.41 -73.13
CA GLU A 258 -114.16 -37.86 -71.74
C GLU A 258 -112.96 -38.76 -71.39
N ALA A 259 -112.54 -39.64 -72.29
CA ALA A 259 -111.35 -40.46 -72.10
C ALA A 259 -110.08 -39.60 -72.06
N GLU A 260 -109.95 -38.61 -72.95
CA GLU A 260 -108.86 -37.62 -72.95
C GLU A 260 -108.86 -36.76 -71.67
N ILE A 261 -110.02 -36.33 -71.18
CA ILE A 261 -110.13 -35.60 -69.91
C ILE A 261 -109.68 -36.48 -68.72
N ARG A 262 -109.98 -37.78 -68.75
CA ARG A 262 -109.51 -38.72 -67.71
C ARG A 262 -107.99 -38.90 -67.79
N THR A 263 -107.41 -39.14 -68.97
CA THR A 263 -105.94 -39.29 -69.10
C THR A 263 -105.19 -37.99 -68.77
N LEU A 264 -105.74 -36.82 -69.10
CA LEU A 264 -105.18 -35.52 -68.71
C LEU A 264 -105.26 -35.27 -67.20
N LYS A 265 -106.33 -35.71 -66.52
CA LYS A 265 -106.41 -35.66 -65.05
C LYS A 265 -105.41 -36.60 -64.38
N ASP A 266 -105.24 -37.81 -64.91
CA ASP A 266 -104.22 -38.76 -64.45
C ASP A 266 -102.79 -38.25 -64.70
N ALA A 267 -102.58 -37.47 -65.77
CA ALA A 267 -101.31 -36.81 -66.05
C ALA A 267 -101.06 -35.62 -65.10
N LEU A 268 -102.08 -34.78 -64.87
CA LEU A 268 -102.00 -33.64 -63.94
C LEU A 268 -101.69 -34.11 -62.51
N THR A 269 -102.41 -35.12 -62.00
CA THR A 269 -102.17 -35.64 -60.64
C THR A 269 -100.78 -36.26 -60.47
N LYS A 270 -100.21 -36.91 -61.50
CA LYS A 270 -98.82 -37.35 -61.48
C LYS A 270 -97.83 -36.19 -61.48
N LEU A 271 -98.07 -35.17 -62.30
CA LEU A 271 -97.20 -34.00 -62.41
C LEU A 271 -97.24 -33.15 -61.12
N GLU A 272 -98.40 -33.07 -60.45
CA GLU A 272 -98.57 -32.48 -59.12
C GLU A 272 -97.71 -33.23 -58.08
N ALA A 273 -97.78 -34.57 -58.05
CA ALA A 273 -96.99 -35.40 -57.15
C ALA A 273 -95.48 -35.33 -57.44
N GLU A 274 -95.06 -35.24 -58.70
CA GLU A 274 -93.67 -35.01 -59.09
C GLU A 274 -93.19 -33.62 -58.67
N LYS A 275 -94.02 -32.58 -58.86
CA LYS A 275 -93.74 -31.21 -58.41
C LYS A 275 -93.57 -31.14 -56.88
N ASP A 276 -94.44 -31.81 -56.12
CA ASP A 276 -94.35 -31.88 -54.66
C ASP A 276 -93.13 -32.70 -54.19
N ALA A 277 -92.82 -33.82 -54.83
CA ALA A 277 -91.61 -34.60 -54.55
C ALA A 277 -90.32 -33.80 -54.84
N ASN A 278 -90.29 -33.06 -55.95
CA ASN A 278 -89.20 -32.16 -56.29
C ASN A 278 -89.08 -31.00 -55.29
N LEU A 279 -90.20 -30.43 -54.83
CA LEU A 279 -90.21 -29.39 -53.79
C LEU A 279 -89.58 -29.89 -52.49
N VAL A 280 -89.89 -31.12 -52.06
CA VAL A 280 -89.25 -31.76 -50.90
C VAL A 280 -87.75 -31.97 -51.12
N GLN A 281 -87.32 -32.37 -52.32
CA GLN A 281 -85.90 -32.49 -52.65
C GLN A 281 -85.18 -31.13 -52.62
N TYR A 282 -85.78 -30.08 -53.18
CA TYR A 282 -85.25 -28.71 -53.09
C TYR A 282 -85.12 -28.24 -51.64
N GLN A 283 -86.13 -28.53 -50.80
CA GLN A 283 -86.07 -28.22 -49.37
C GLN A 283 -84.92 -28.96 -48.67
N GLN A 284 -84.75 -30.25 -48.93
CA GLN A 284 -83.60 -31.02 -48.41
C GLN A 284 -82.25 -30.50 -48.90
N CYS A 285 -82.17 -29.98 -50.13
CA CYS A 285 -80.96 -29.34 -50.64
C CYS A 285 -80.68 -28.00 -49.94
N LEU A 286 -81.71 -27.18 -49.68
CA LEU A 286 -81.58 -25.96 -48.90
C LEU A 286 -81.14 -26.25 -47.45
N ASP A 287 -81.69 -27.27 -46.80
CA ASP A 287 -81.28 -27.67 -45.45
C ASP A 287 -79.83 -28.15 -45.41
N LYS A 288 -79.37 -28.90 -46.45
CA LYS A 288 -77.96 -29.27 -46.60
C LYS A 288 -77.05 -28.05 -46.78
N ILE A 289 -77.46 -27.07 -47.61
CA ILE A 289 -76.72 -25.83 -47.82
C ILE A 289 -76.62 -25.05 -46.50
N ASN A 290 -77.73 -24.82 -45.79
CA ASN A 290 -77.73 -24.15 -44.48
C ASN A 290 -76.79 -24.83 -43.47
N ASN A 291 -76.80 -26.17 -43.41
CA ASN A 291 -75.90 -26.93 -42.53
C ASN A 291 -74.42 -26.78 -42.93
N LEU A 292 -74.11 -26.73 -44.22
CA LEU A 292 -72.75 -26.47 -44.72
C LEU A 292 -72.32 -25.02 -44.48
N GLU A 293 -73.18 -24.03 -44.68
CA GLU A 293 -72.90 -22.61 -44.39
C GLU A 293 -72.64 -22.38 -42.89
N ASN A 294 -73.42 -23.01 -42.02
CA ASN A 294 -73.18 -23.00 -40.57
C ASN A 294 -71.83 -23.65 -40.22
N SER A 295 -71.51 -24.79 -40.84
CA SER A 295 -70.22 -25.49 -40.63
C SER A 295 -69.03 -24.65 -41.11
N ILE A 296 -69.14 -24.01 -42.28
CA ILE A 296 -68.15 -23.09 -42.84
C ILE A 296 -67.97 -21.87 -41.93
N SER A 297 -69.06 -21.30 -41.42
CA SER A 297 -69.03 -20.15 -40.50
C SER A 297 -68.31 -20.51 -39.19
N GLN A 298 -68.56 -21.71 -38.66
CA GLN A 298 -67.86 -22.21 -37.48
C GLN A 298 -66.36 -22.43 -37.76
N VAL A 299 -66.00 -23.09 -38.86
CA VAL A 299 -64.59 -23.28 -39.26
C VAL A 299 -63.88 -21.94 -39.53
N GLN A 300 -64.56 -20.95 -40.11
CA GLN A 300 -64.01 -19.60 -40.29
C GLN A 300 -63.75 -18.90 -38.96
N LYS A 301 -64.66 -19.04 -37.98
CA LYS A 301 -64.45 -18.53 -36.63
C LYS A 301 -63.25 -19.21 -35.96
N ASP A 302 -63.19 -20.54 -36.01
CA ASP A 302 -62.11 -21.33 -35.41
C ASP A 302 -60.75 -21.02 -36.06
N ALA A 303 -60.72 -20.81 -37.39
CA ALA A 303 -59.54 -20.36 -38.12
C ALA A 303 -59.11 -18.93 -37.70
N GLY A 304 -60.06 -18.03 -37.45
CA GLY A 304 -59.80 -16.70 -36.88
C GLY A 304 -59.16 -16.78 -35.49
N GLU A 305 -59.70 -17.62 -34.60
CA GLU A 305 -59.12 -17.85 -33.28
C GLU A 305 -57.72 -18.50 -33.35
N LEU A 306 -57.49 -19.43 -34.28
CA LEU A 306 -56.17 -20.02 -34.50
C LEU A 306 -55.16 -18.99 -35.02
N ASN A 307 -55.57 -18.09 -35.91
CA ASN A 307 -54.72 -17.00 -36.39
C ASN A 307 -54.37 -16.00 -35.27
N GLU A 308 -55.32 -15.68 -34.39
CA GLU A 308 -55.03 -14.90 -33.17
C GLU A 308 -54.08 -15.63 -32.20
N ARG A 309 -54.20 -16.96 -32.05
CA ARG A 309 -53.26 -17.73 -31.23
C ARG A 309 -51.87 -17.77 -31.87
N ALA A 310 -51.78 -17.85 -33.19
CA ALA A 310 -50.52 -17.81 -33.93
C ALA A 310 -49.81 -16.45 -33.80
N SER A 311 -50.53 -15.33 -33.91
CA SER A 311 -49.93 -14.00 -33.72
C SER A 311 -49.45 -13.79 -32.28
N LYS A 312 -50.23 -14.22 -31.28
CA LYS A 312 -49.83 -14.22 -29.86
C LYS A 312 -48.60 -15.12 -29.60
N ALA A 313 -48.51 -16.26 -30.26
CA ALA A 313 -47.36 -17.16 -30.15
C ALA A 313 -46.08 -16.54 -30.75
N GLU A 314 -46.18 -15.84 -31.89
CA GLU A 314 -45.03 -15.18 -32.50
C GLU A 314 -44.56 -13.96 -31.67
N THR A 315 -45.48 -13.21 -31.04
CA THR A 315 -45.08 -12.15 -30.07
C THR A 315 -44.38 -12.74 -28.84
N LEU A 316 -44.88 -13.85 -28.27
CA LEU A 316 -44.23 -14.52 -27.14
C LEU A 316 -42.85 -15.06 -27.51
N LYS A 317 -42.66 -15.54 -28.74
CA LYS A 317 -41.36 -15.99 -29.26
C LYS A 317 -40.37 -14.84 -29.41
N GLN A 318 -40.81 -13.65 -29.83
CA GLN A 318 -39.99 -12.44 -29.84
C GLN A 318 -39.63 -11.98 -28.42
N ASP A 319 -40.58 -12.07 -27.48
CA ASP A 319 -40.33 -11.77 -26.06
C ASP A 319 -39.32 -12.74 -25.43
N ILE A 320 -39.42 -14.03 -25.72
CA ILE A 320 -38.45 -15.05 -25.28
C ILE A 320 -37.06 -14.73 -25.83
N ALA A 321 -36.93 -14.48 -27.13
CA ALA A 321 -35.64 -14.15 -27.75
C ALA A 321 -35.02 -12.87 -27.17
N ARG A 322 -35.84 -11.86 -26.83
CA ARG A 322 -35.38 -10.66 -26.13
C ARG A 322 -34.86 -10.98 -24.73
N VAL A 323 -35.61 -11.75 -23.94
CA VAL A 323 -35.21 -12.15 -22.57
C VAL A 323 -33.96 -13.05 -22.58
N GLU A 324 -33.79 -13.89 -23.60
CA GLU A 324 -32.58 -14.69 -23.80
C GLU A 324 -31.35 -13.80 -24.08
N ALA A 325 -31.48 -12.79 -24.94
CA ALA A 325 -30.42 -11.81 -25.18
C ALA A 325 -30.10 -10.97 -23.93
N GLU A 326 -31.12 -10.47 -23.21
CA GLU A 326 -30.95 -9.72 -21.95
C GLU A 326 -30.22 -10.57 -20.88
N LYS A 327 -30.51 -11.87 -20.81
CA LYS A 327 -29.82 -12.83 -19.94
C LYS A 327 -28.34 -13.02 -20.35
N GLU A 328 -28.05 -13.13 -21.65
CA GLU A 328 -26.67 -13.27 -22.13
C GLU A 328 -25.84 -12.02 -21.85
N ASP A 329 -26.41 -10.83 -22.08
CA ASP A 329 -25.83 -9.54 -21.68
C ASP A 329 -25.55 -9.46 -20.18
N ALA A 330 -26.50 -9.89 -19.34
CA ALA A 330 -26.35 -9.92 -17.90
C ALA A 330 -25.24 -10.91 -17.46
N LEU A 331 -25.14 -12.07 -18.10
CA LEU A 331 -24.07 -13.05 -17.85
C LEU A 331 -22.69 -12.53 -18.27
N ALA A 332 -22.60 -11.80 -19.39
CA ALA A 332 -21.37 -11.17 -19.83
C ALA A 332 -20.90 -10.10 -18.83
N ARG A 333 -21.82 -9.24 -18.36
CA ARG A 333 -21.54 -8.24 -17.29
C ARG A 333 -21.12 -8.92 -15.99
N PHE A 334 -21.78 -10.01 -15.58
CA PHE A 334 -21.42 -10.74 -14.36
C PHE A 334 -19.99 -11.33 -14.43
N LYS A 335 -19.61 -11.92 -15.58
CA LYS A 335 -18.23 -12.40 -15.79
C LYS A 335 -17.22 -11.26 -15.68
N GLN A 336 -17.47 -10.14 -16.37
CA GLN A 336 -16.62 -8.95 -16.30
C GLN A 336 -16.48 -8.43 -14.86
N CYS A 337 -17.59 -8.35 -14.10
CA CYS A 337 -17.53 -7.97 -12.68
C CYS A 337 -16.67 -8.94 -11.86
N SER A 338 -16.83 -10.26 -12.06
CA SER A 338 -16.03 -11.27 -11.38
C SER A 338 -14.53 -11.13 -11.68
N GLU A 339 -14.15 -10.88 -12.94
CA GLU A 339 -12.76 -10.62 -13.32
C GLU A 339 -12.23 -9.33 -12.68
N THR A 340 -13.02 -8.26 -12.66
CA THR A 340 -12.61 -7.01 -11.98
C THR A 340 -12.46 -7.19 -10.47
N ILE A 341 -13.29 -8.02 -9.83
CA ILE A 341 -13.19 -8.34 -8.40
C ILE A 341 -11.89 -9.10 -8.14
N SER A 342 -11.60 -10.17 -8.89
CA SER A 342 -10.33 -10.93 -8.73
C SER A 342 -9.10 -10.05 -8.93
N ASN A 343 -9.11 -9.15 -9.91
CA ASN A 343 -8.03 -8.18 -10.14
C ASN A 343 -7.88 -7.14 -9.01
N LEU A 344 -8.96 -6.82 -8.29
CA LEU A 344 -8.91 -5.93 -7.13
C LEU A 344 -8.46 -6.66 -5.86
N GLU A 345 -8.89 -7.91 -5.67
CA GLU A 345 -8.45 -8.80 -4.59
C GLU A 345 -6.93 -9.04 -4.66
N GLU A 346 -6.37 -9.32 -5.85
CA GLU A 346 -4.92 -9.46 -6.04
C GLU A 346 -4.16 -8.16 -5.71
N LYS A 347 -4.69 -7.00 -6.12
CA LYS A 347 -4.09 -5.69 -5.82
C LYS A 347 -4.14 -5.36 -4.33
N LEU A 348 -5.25 -5.72 -3.67
CA LEU A 348 -5.44 -5.53 -2.23
C LEU A 348 -4.48 -6.41 -1.44
N LEU A 349 -4.38 -7.71 -1.77
CA LEU A 349 -3.41 -8.64 -1.17
C LEU A 349 -1.97 -8.15 -1.36
N ASN A 350 -1.61 -7.69 -2.56
CA ASN A 350 -0.30 -7.09 -2.83
C ASN A 350 -0.04 -5.79 -2.03
N ALA A 351 -1.07 -5.01 -1.71
CA ALA A 351 -0.96 -3.81 -0.89
C ALA A 351 -0.82 -4.16 0.60
N GLU A 352 -1.58 -5.13 1.10
CA GLU A 352 -1.46 -5.67 2.46
C GLU A 352 -0.07 -6.29 2.69
N GLU A 353 0.43 -7.07 1.74
CA GLU A 353 1.77 -7.67 1.79
C GLU A 353 2.90 -6.61 1.76
N LYS A 354 2.66 -5.46 1.13
CA LYS A 354 3.58 -4.30 1.20
C LYS A 354 3.49 -3.60 2.55
N ALA A 355 2.28 -3.42 3.08
CA ALA A 355 2.05 -2.82 4.40
C ALA A 355 2.71 -3.66 5.51
N ARG A 356 2.52 -4.98 5.51
CA ARG A 356 3.18 -5.91 6.46
C ARG A 356 4.70 -5.79 6.42
N ARG A 357 5.30 -5.81 5.23
CA ARG A 357 6.75 -5.59 5.07
C ARG A 357 7.23 -4.20 5.45
N MET A 358 6.35 -3.21 5.58
CA MET A 358 6.69 -1.88 6.12
C MET A 358 6.59 -1.85 7.64
N THR A 359 5.59 -2.51 8.24
CA THR A 359 5.48 -2.64 9.71
C THR A 359 6.63 -3.47 10.27
N GLU A 360 6.99 -4.59 9.65
CA GLU A 360 8.17 -5.41 10.03
C GLU A 360 9.49 -4.59 10.03
N ARG A 361 9.66 -3.68 9.06
CA ARG A 361 10.84 -2.78 9.04
C ARG A 361 10.77 -1.71 10.12
N ALA A 362 9.58 -1.17 10.40
CA ALA A 362 9.38 -0.20 11.47
C ALA A 362 9.67 -0.83 12.84
N GLU A 363 9.13 -2.01 13.12
CA GLU A 363 9.39 -2.78 14.35
C GLU A 363 10.87 -3.10 14.52
N LYS A 364 11.59 -3.48 13.44
CA LYS A 364 13.05 -3.67 13.49
C LYS A 364 13.79 -2.37 13.84
N ALA A 365 13.42 -1.26 13.21
CA ALA A 365 14.04 0.05 13.46
C ALA A 365 13.72 0.56 14.89
N GLU A 366 12.52 0.33 15.41
CA GLU A 366 12.15 0.62 16.80
C GLU A 366 12.98 -0.20 17.80
N GLY A 367 13.22 -1.49 17.51
CA GLY A 367 14.13 -2.32 18.29
C GLY A 367 15.58 -1.81 18.27
N GLU A 368 16.09 -1.41 17.10
CA GLU A 368 17.41 -0.79 16.96
C GLU A 368 17.50 0.54 17.73
N LEU A 369 16.46 1.38 17.68
CA LEU A 369 16.39 2.63 18.45
C LEU A 369 16.36 2.40 19.97
N GLU A 370 15.63 1.41 20.47
CA GLU A 370 15.58 1.12 21.90
C GLU A 370 16.92 0.56 22.42
N THR A 371 17.64 -0.25 21.62
CA THR A 371 19.01 -0.67 21.97
C THR A 371 19.99 0.50 21.96
N LEU A 372 19.93 1.39 20.97
CA LEU A 372 20.76 2.61 20.92
C LEU A 372 20.49 3.53 22.11
N LYS A 373 19.23 3.67 22.52
CA LYS A 373 18.80 4.45 23.69
C LYS A 373 19.36 3.88 25.00
N GLN A 374 19.44 2.56 25.15
CA GLN A 374 20.11 1.91 26.28
C GLN A 374 21.62 2.20 26.29
N VAL A 375 22.27 2.14 25.13
CA VAL A 375 23.71 2.49 25.01
C VAL A 375 23.95 3.96 25.36
N VAL A 376 23.10 4.89 24.89
CA VAL A 376 23.19 6.31 25.25
C VAL A 376 22.97 6.54 26.76
N PHE A 377 22.09 5.79 27.41
CA PHE A 377 21.88 5.86 28.86
C PHE A 377 23.14 5.46 29.64
N GLU A 378 23.74 4.31 29.34
CA GLU A 378 24.98 3.88 30.02
C GLU A 378 26.17 4.82 29.71
N LEU A 379 26.32 5.28 28.46
CA LEU A 379 27.36 6.28 28.12
C LEU A 379 27.16 7.63 28.83
N THR A 380 25.91 8.03 29.08
CA THR A 380 25.61 9.27 29.85
C THR A 380 26.01 9.10 31.31
N LYS A 381 25.71 7.95 31.91
CA LYS A 381 26.11 7.60 33.28
C LYS A 381 27.64 7.49 33.41
N ASP A 382 28.33 6.87 32.46
CA ASP A 382 29.79 6.83 32.43
C ASP A 382 30.41 8.23 32.27
N LYS A 383 29.81 9.08 31.43
CA LYS A 383 30.18 10.50 31.31
C LYS A 383 30.03 11.24 32.65
N GLU A 384 28.89 11.11 33.32
CA GLU A 384 28.64 11.73 34.64
C GLU A 384 29.64 11.24 35.71
N LEU A 385 29.99 9.95 35.69
CA LEU A 385 31.02 9.39 36.57
C LEU A 385 32.39 10.00 36.28
N VAL A 386 32.78 10.16 35.00
CA VAL A 386 34.05 10.79 34.61
C VAL A 386 34.07 12.29 34.96
N GLU A 387 32.98 13.02 34.73
CA GLU A 387 32.85 14.43 35.13
C GLU A 387 33.00 14.60 36.65
N LEU A 388 32.40 13.70 37.46
CA LEU A 388 32.56 13.70 38.91
C LEU A 388 34.00 13.40 39.36
N GLN A 389 34.73 12.52 38.67
CA GLN A 389 36.15 12.28 38.97
C GLN A 389 37.03 13.46 38.56
N TYR A 390 36.75 14.07 37.40
CA TYR A 390 37.47 15.27 36.94
C TYR A 390 37.29 16.44 37.90
N GLN A 391 36.07 16.65 38.42
CA GLN A 391 35.76 17.64 39.44
C GLN A 391 36.57 17.43 40.73
N LYS A 392 36.67 16.18 41.22
CA LYS A 392 37.52 15.86 42.39
C LYS A 392 39.01 16.12 42.14
N CYS A 393 39.48 15.85 40.92
CA CYS A 393 40.86 16.16 40.52
C CYS A 393 41.10 17.68 40.53
N ILE A 394 40.18 18.49 40.02
CA ILE A 394 40.25 19.97 40.09
C ILE A 394 40.33 20.42 41.54
N GLU A 395 39.41 19.96 42.40
CA GLU A 395 39.38 20.32 43.83
C GLU A 395 40.70 19.96 44.54
N LYS A 396 41.29 18.79 44.23
CA LYS A 396 42.58 18.42 44.81
C LYS A 396 43.73 19.25 44.24
N ILE A 397 43.71 19.63 42.97
CA ILE A 397 44.71 20.53 42.37
C ILE A 397 44.63 21.90 43.08
N SER A 398 43.44 22.50 43.22
CA SER A 398 43.30 23.79 43.91
C SER A 398 43.72 23.76 45.38
N SER A 399 43.51 22.63 46.09
CA SER A 399 44.07 22.42 47.43
C SER A 399 45.60 22.44 47.42
N LEU A 400 46.23 21.72 46.48
CA LEU A 400 47.69 21.65 46.36
C LEU A 400 48.31 22.97 45.90
N GLU A 401 47.63 23.72 45.02
CA GLU A 401 48.04 25.08 44.61
C GLU A 401 48.03 26.04 45.80
N HIS A 402 47.01 25.97 46.66
CA HIS A 402 46.95 26.76 47.89
C HIS A 402 48.06 26.37 48.90
N GLU A 403 48.23 25.06 49.15
CA GLU A 403 49.32 24.53 50.00
C GLU A 403 50.71 25.00 49.49
N LEU A 404 50.92 24.95 48.17
CA LEU A 404 52.17 25.38 47.52
C LEU A 404 52.38 26.89 47.62
N ALA A 405 51.33 27.69 47.47
CA ALA A 405 51.40 29.15 47.66
C ALA A 405 51.80 29.50 49.10
N CYS A 406 51.18 28.88 50.11
CA CYS A 406 51.55 29.09 51.52
C CYS A 406 53.00 28.67 51.81
N ALA A 407 53.44 27.51 51.29
CA ALA A 407 54.82 27.06 51.42
C ALA A 407 55.82 28.01 50.72
N GLN A 408 55.43 28.61 49.59
CA GLN A 408 56.23 29.59 48.87
C GLN A 408 56.35 30.91 49.67
N GLU A 409 55.27 31.40 50.28
CA GLU A 409 55.30 32.57 51.17
C GLU A 409 56.19 32.34 52.41
N GLU A 410 56.11 31.16 53.03
CA GLU A 410 56.99 30.80 54.15
C GLU A 410 58.46 30.71 53.70
N ALA A 411 58.74 30.10 52.54
CA ALA A 411 60.08 30.04 51.99
C ALA A 411 60.66 31.44 51.68
N GLN A 412 59.83 32.37 51.19
CA GLN A 412 60.22 33.78 51.01
C GLN A 412 60.52 34.46 52.35
N ARG A 413 59.64 34.31 53.36
CA ARG A 413 59.84 34.82 54.71
C ARG A 413 61.12 34.29 55.37
N LEU A 414 61.44 33.01 55.17
CA LEU A 414 62.68 32.41 55.66
C LEU A 414 63.91 32.92 54.92
N ARG A 415 63.83 33.13 53.59
CA ARG A 415 64.91 33.78 52.82
C ARG A 415 65.21 35.18 53.34
N SER A 416 64.19 36.04 53.51
CA SER A 416 64.38 37.38 54.08
C SER A 416 65.06 37.36 55.45
N LYS A 417 64.71 36.41 56.32
CA LYS A 417 65.39 36.22 57.62
C LYS A 417 66.85 35.76 57.48
N ILE A 418 67.17 34.93 56.48
CA ILE A 418 68.54 34.52 56.18
C ILE A 418 69.34 35.72 55.67
N ASP A 419 68.75 36.55 54.81
CA ASP A 419 69.39 37.77 54.29
C ASP A 419 69.63 38.79 55.43
N GLU A 420 68.64 39.02 56.31
CA GLU A 420 68.80 39.80 57.55
C GLU A 420 69.92 39.22 58.44
N GLY A 421 69.94 37.90 58.61
CA GLY A 421 70.98 37.19 59.37
C GLY A 421 72.37 37.36 58.77
N ALA A 422 72.50 37.29 57.44
CA ALA A 422 73.75 37.48 56.72
C ALA A 422 74.27 38.92 56.81
N VAL A 423 73.39 39.92 56.74
CA VAL A 423 73.74 41.33 56.98
C VAL A 423 74.24 41.54 58.41
N ASN A 424 73.56 40.96 59.40
CA ASN A 424 73.96 41.03 60.80
C ASN A 424 75.30 40.31 61.07
N LEU A 425 75.52 39.15 60.44
CA LEU A 425 76.78 38.40 60.53
C LEU A 425 77.92 39.20 59.91
N LYS A 426 77.76 39.74 58.70
CA LYS A 426 78.77 40.58 58.05
C LYS A 426 79.10 41.81 58.90
N GLY A 427 78.10 42.47 59.48
CA GLY A 427 78.32 43.58 60.43
C GLY A 427 78.97 43.15 61.76
N ALA A 428 78.96 41.85 62.12
CA ALA A 428 79.75 41.30 63.21
C ALA A 428 81.19 40.98 62.78
N GLU A 429 81.38 40.37 61.60
CA GLU A 429 82.69 40.09 61.00
C GLU A 429 83.51 41.37 60.81
N GLU A 430 82.91 42.43 60.27
CA GLU A 430 83.58 43.74 60.11
C GLU A 430 84.05 44.33 61.46
N ARG A 431 83.26 44.16 62.53
CA ARG A 431 83.63 44.54 63.90
C ARG A 431 84.73 43.65 64.48
N CYS A 432 84.67 42.33 64.27
CA CYS A 432 85.75 41.41 64.66
C CYS A 432 87.05 41.76 63.95
N SER A 433 87.04 41.97 62.64
CA SER A 433 88.21 42.42 61.88
C SER A 433 88.75 43.77 62.35
N GLN A 434 87.89 44.68 62.83
CA GLN A 434 88.33 45.95 63.43
C GLN A 434 88.99 45.72 64.79
N LEU A 435 88.42 44.87 65.64
CA LEU A 435 88.99 44.49 66.93
C LEU A 435 90.34 43.76 66.75
N GLU A 436 90.45 42.85 65.80
CA GLU A 436 91.71 42.18 65.44
C GLU A 436 92.78 43.18 65.01
N ARG A 437 92.46 44.13 64.13
CA ARG A 437 93.38 45.22 63.75
C ARG A 437 93.83 46.06 64.94
N THR A 438 92.92 46.42 65.86
CA THR A 438 93.31 47.14 67.08
C THR A 438 94.13 46.28 68.04
N ASN A 439 93.85 44.98 68.14
CA ASN A 439 94.60 44.06 69.00
C ASN A 439 96.02 43.83 68.46
N GLN A 440 96.17 43.68 67.14
CA GLN A 440 97.48 43.65 66.47
C GLN A 440 98.27 44.95 66.74
N SER A 441 97.64 46.12 66.62
CA SER A 441 98.27 47.41 66.94
C SER A 441 98.76 47.45 68.39
N LEU A 442 97.88 47.11 69.35
CA LEU A 442 98.23 47.03 70.77
C LEU A 442 99.32 46.00 71.06
N HIS A 443 99.39 44.90 70.31
CA HIS A 443 100.46 43.92 70.43
C HIS A 443 101.80 44.50 69.99
N THR A 444 101.85 45.20 68.84
CA THR A 444 103.09 45.88 68.38
C THR A 444 103.53 47.00 69.32
N GLU A 445 102.60 47.72 69.96
CA GLU A 445 102.91 48.69 71.02
C GLU A 445 103.47 47.99 72.27
N LEU A 446 102.88 46.86 72.68
CA LEU A 446 103.34 46.06 73.81
C LEU A 446 104.74 45.49 73.56
N GLU A 447 105.00 44.91 72.38
CA GLU A 447 106.32 44.42 71.97
C GLU A 447 107.37 45.54 71.99
N SER A 448 107.02 46.73 71.49
CA SER A 448 107.88 47.92 71.55
C SER A 448 108.19 48.36 72.99
N LEU A 449 107.19 48.35 73.88
CA LEU A 449 107.39 48.65 75.31
C LEU A 449 108.21 47.57 76.02
N VAL A 450 108.03 46.29 75.68
CA VAL A 450 108.82 45.16 76.21
C VAL A 450 110.27 45.27 75.74
N GLN A 451 110.52 45.57 74.46
CA GLN A 451 111.88 45.81 73.96
C GLN A 451 112.54 46.97 74.71
N LYS A 452 111.84 48.10 74.85
CA LYS A 452 112.35 49.27 75.59
C LYS A 452 112.64 48.95 77.07
N ALA A 453 111.78 48.17 77.72
CA ALA A 453 112.02 47.70 79.09
C ALA A 453 113.21 46.72 79.17
N GLY A 454 113.42 45.90 78.13
CA GLY A 454 114.60 45.06 77.96
C GLY A 454 115.88 45.88 77.82
N ASP A 455 115.87 46.92 76.99
CA ASP A 455 116.99 47.85 76.81
C ASP A 455 117.33 48.59 78.11
N GLN A 456 116.30 49.06 78.84
CA GLN A 456 116.47 49.67 80.17
C GLN A 456 117.01 48.68 81.21
N SER A 457 116.57 47.42 81.17
CA SER A 457 117.11 46.36 82.04
C SER A 457 118.59 46.08 81.75
N GLN A 458 118.98 46.05 80.47
CA GLN A 458 120.40 45.94 80.09
C GLN A 458 121.22 47.17 80.50
N GLU A 459 120.65 48.38 80.45
CA GLU A 459 121.32 49.57 80.97
C GLU A 459 121.51 49.49 82.49
N LEU A 460 120.48 49.05 83.23
CA LEU A 460 120.56 48.81 84.67
C LEU A 460 121.58 47.73 85.03
N THR A 461 121.69 46.62 84.29
CA THR A 461 122.73 45.61 84.56
C THR A 461 124.12 46.16 84.28
N LYS A 462 124.34 46.94 83.21
CA LYS A 462 125.61 47.64 82.98
C LYS A 462 125.95 48.60 84.12
N LYS A 463 124.97 49.33 84.66
CA LYS A 463 125.16 50.18 85.86
C LYS A 463 125.45 49.37 87.11
N GLN A 464 124.83 48.21 87.29
CA GLN A 464 125.14 47.30 88.38
C GLN A 464 126.57 46.74 88.29
N GLU A 465 127.05 46.41 87.07
CA GLU A 465 128.44 46.01 86.85
C GLU A 465 129.44 47.16 87.04
N GLU A 466 129.11 48.38 86.60
CA GLU A 466 129.91 49.58 86.87
C GLU A 466 130.05 49.81 88.39
N LEU A 467 128.94 49.73 89.14
CA LEU A 467 128.94 49.79 90.59
C LEU A 467 129.75 48.65 91.22
N GLY A 468 129.65 47.42 90.70
CA GLY A 468 130.45 46.29 91.15
C GLY A 468 131.95 46.51 90.95
N ARG A 469 132.36 47.03 89.79
CA ARG A 469 133.76 47.40 89.51
C ARG A 469 134.25 48.50 90.47
N LEU A 470 133.46 49.55 90.66
CA LEU A 470 133.79 50.63 91.59
C LEU A 470 133.90 50.14 93.04
N TRP A 471 133.04 49.21 93.46
CA TRP A 471 133.08 48.60 94.79
C TRP A 471 134.36 47.78 94.98
N THR A 472 134.77 46.98 93.99
CA THR A 472 136.07 46.29 94.02
C THR A 472 137.25 47.26 94.11
N SER A 473 137.27 48.34 93.31
CA SER A 473 138.33 49.34 93.40
C SER A 473 138.37 50.08 94.75
N LEU A 474 137.21 50.31 95.39
CA LEU A 474 137.14 50.87 96.74
C LEU A 474 137.66 49.88 97.80
N GLN A 475 137.37 48.59 97.64
CA GLN A 475 137.89 47.51 98.48
C GLN A 475 139.43 47.40 98.34
N GLU A 476 139.96 47.53 97.12
CA GLU A 476 141.40 47.56 96.83
C GLU A 476 142.12 48.79 97.41
N GLU A 477 141.52 49.98 97.33
CA GLU A 477 142.05 51.19 98.00
C GLU A 477 142.02 51.03 99.53
N SER A 478 140.96 50.42 100.07
CA SER A 478 140.83 50.15 101.51
C SER A 478 141.86 49.13 102.00
N LEU A 479 142.18 48.12 101.19
CA LEU A 479 143.27 47.18 101.45
C LEU A 479 144.63 47.88 101.38
N ARG A 480 144.90 48.68 100.33
CA ARG A 480 146.14 49.46 100.21
C ARG A 480 146.32 50.47 101.35
N TYR A 481 145.23 51.06 101.84
CA TYR A 481 145.24 51.91 103.03
C TYR A 481 145.61 51.11 104.30
N MET A 482 145.06 49.90 104.47
CA MET A 482 145.43 49.00 105.57
C MET A 482 146.89 48.54 105.49
N GLU A 483 147.38 48.20 104.29
CA GLU A 483 148.79 47.88 104.06
C GLU A 483 149.70 49.07 104.43
N ALA A 484 149.36 50.28 103.99
CA ALA A 484 150.08 51.50 104.33
C ALA A 484 150.08 51.79 105.85
N GLU A 485 148.96 51.56 106.53
CA GLU A 485 148.83 51.69 107.99
C GLU A 485 149.72 50.66 108.72
N THR A 486 149.76 49.39 108.28
CA THR A 486 150.68 48.38 108.87
C THR A 486 152.16 48.70 108.59
N ALA A 487 152.48 49.28 107.43
CA ALA A 487 153.82 49.77 107.11
C ALA A 487 154.20 50.97 108.01
N PHE A 488 153.25 51.85 108.32
CA PHE A 488 153.44 52.97 109.24
C PHE A 488 153.69 52.49 110.68
N GLN A 489 152.90 51.52 111.16
CA GLN A 489 153.08 50.93 112.50
C GLN A 489 154.41 50.19 112.66
N THR A 490 154.87 49.46 111.63
CA THR A 490 156.20 48.82 111.65
C THR A 490 157.35 49.83 111.62
N LEU A 491 157.22 50.92 110.84
CA LEU A 491 158.14 52.06 110.91
C LEU A 491 158.20 52.69 112.31
N GLN A 492 157.05 52.84 112.98
CA GLN A 492 156.97 53.37 114.33
C GLN A 492 157.68 52.47 115.36
N HIS A 493 157.54 51.14 115.24
CA HIS A 493 158.27 50.18 116.06
C HIS A 493 159.79 50.24 115.84
N LEU A 494 160.24 50.26 114.58
CA LEU A 494 161.66 50.40 114.22
C LEU A 494 162.26 51.74 114.73
N HIS A 495 161.48 52.82 114.70
CA HIS A 495 161.88 54.09 115.28
C HIS A 495 162.06 53.98 116.81
N SER A 496 161.12 53.34 117.51
CA SER A 496 161.23 53.10 118.96
C SER A 496 162.47 52.27 119.30
N GLN A 497 162.72 51.18 118.56
CA GLN A 497 163.85 50.29 118.77
C GLN A 497 165.20 51.02 118.58
N SER A 498 165.38 51.75 117.47
CA SER A 498 166.63 52.49 117.24
C SER A 498 166.88 53.61 118.27
N GLN A 499 165.81 54.21 118.81
CA GLN A 499 165.91 55.19 119.90
C GLN A 499 166.35 54.54 121.23
N GLU A 500 165.99 53.27 121.46
CA GLU A 500 166.39 52.50 122.65
C GLU A 500 167.83 51.98 122.54
N GLU A 501 168.25 51.55 121.34
CA GLU A 501 169.66 51.27 121.00
C GLU A 501 170.55 52.50 121.20
N LEU A 502 170.10 53.69 120.81
CA LEU A 502 170.80 54.96 121.08
C LEU A 502 170.96 55.26 122.58
N ARG A 503 169.95 54.95 123.40
CA ARG A 503 170.03 55.11 124.87
C ARG A 503 171.04 54.14 125.49
N SER A 504 171.10 52.90 125.03
CA SER A 504 172.07 51.92 125.56
C SER A 504 173.51 52.30 125.20
N LEU A 505 173.75 52.78 123.98
CA LEU A 505 175.06 53.25 123.54
C LEU A 505 175.55 54.49 124.32
N ALA A 506 174.62 55.40 124.68
CA ALA A 506 174.93 56.55 125.53
C ALA A 506 175.36 56.13 126.95
N MET A 507 174.67 55.16 127.57
CA MET A 507 175.09 54.58 128.86
C MET A 507 176.46 53.88 128.78
N GLU A 508 176.77 53.20 127.66
CA GLU A 508 178.06 52.53 127.49
C GLU A 508 179.23 53.52 127.37
N LEU A 509 179.01 54.67 126.72
CA LEU A 509 179.96 55.78 126.66
C LEU A 509 180.21 56.41 128.04
N GLU A 510 179.16 56.60 128.84
CA GLU A 510 179.27 57.21 130.18
C GLU A 510 180.04 56.28 131.16
N ASN A 511 179.80 54.97 131.11
CA ASN A 511 180.59 53.98 131.86
C ASN A 511 182.07 54.00 131.47
N ARG A 512 182.40 54.12 130.18
CA ARG A 512 183.79 54.27 129.72
C ARG A 512 184.46 55.56 130.25
N ALA A 513 183.72 56.66 130.34
CA ALA A 513 184.23 57.92 130.87
C ALA A 513 184.57 57.82 132.38
N GLN A 514 183.72 57.17 133.18
CA GLN A 514 183.99 56.95 134.61
C GLN A 514 185.24 56.08 134.84
N LEU A 515 185.43 55.03 134.04
CA LEU A 515 186.60 54.15 134.12
C LEU A 515 187.91 54.90 133.86
N LEU A 516 187.91 55.83 132.89
CA LEU A 516 189.04 56.70 132.58
C LEU A 516 189.46 57.58 133.75
N GLN A 517 188.49 58.13 134.49
CA GLN A 517 188.73 58.99 135.66
C GLN A 517 189.43 58.22 136.82
N VAL A 518 189.09 56.94 136.99
CA VAL A 518 189.77 56.04 137.95
C VAL A 518 191.21 55.75 137.53
N THR A 519 191.49 55.63 136.22
CA THR A 519 192.87 55.47 135.75
C THR A 519 193.73 56.73 135.90
N GLU A 520 193.16 57.93 135.75
CA GLU A 520 193.91 59.19 135.99
C GLU A 520 194.26 59.40 137.46
N THR A 521 193.33 59.14 138.38
CA THR A 521 193.57 59.29 139.83
C THR A 521 194.67 58.35 140.33
N ARG A 522 194.68 57.09 139.86
CA ARG A 522 195.76 56.13 140.13
C ARG A 522 197.11 56.52 139.53
N LYS A 523 197.14 57.30 138.45
CA LYS A 523 198.38 57.80 137.84
C LYS A 523 199.03 58.88 138.72
N ARG A 524 198.26 59.86 139.21
CA ARG A 524 198.79 60.93 140.09
C ARG A 524 199.42 60.39 141.38
N SER A 525 198.81 59.39 142.02
CA SER A 525 199.38 58.78 143.23
C SER A 525 200.71 58.05 142.99
N LEU A 526 200.98 57.61 141.76
CA LEU A 526 202.25 56.98 141.36
C LEU A 526 203.36 58.02 141.11
N GLU A 527 202.99 59.22 140.65
CA GLU A 527 203.91 60.34 140.43
C GLU A 527 204.42 60.92 141.77
N ASP A 528 203.56 61.05 142.79
CA ASP A 528 203.95 61.48 144.15
C ASP A 528 204.96 60.53 144.83
N VAL A 529 204.80 59.21 144.66
CA VAL A 529 205.72 58.22 145.23
C VAL A 529 207.11 58.30 144.58
N LEU A 530 207.17 58.56 143.26
CA LEU A 530 208.43 58.73 142.54
C LEU A 530 209.19 60.00 142.95
N GLN A 531 208.48 61.09 143.27
CA GLN A 531 209.10 62.32 143.78
C GLN A 531 209.74 62.07 145.15
N LYS A 532 209.06 61.35 146.05
CA LYS A 532 209.51 61.07 147.42
C LYS A 532 210.81 60.25 147.49
N VAL A 533 210.91 59.19 146.67
CA VAL A 533 212.13 58.35 146.57
C VAL A 533 213.33 59.16 146.04
N LYS A 534 213.09 60.22 145.27
CA LYS A 534 214.14 61.08 144.72
C LYS A 534 214.73 62.06 145.73
N GLU A 535 213.96 62.43 146.75
CA GLU A 535 214.40 63.31 147.85
C GLU A 535 215.15 62.52 148.93
N GLU A 536 214.72 61.29 149.24
CA GLU A 536 215.44 60.40 150.18
C GLU A 536 216.87 60.05 149.70
N ASN A 537 217.09 59.93 148.39
CA ASN A 537 218.41 59.67 147.82
C ASN A 537 219.38 60.86 147.91
N LYS A 538 218.90 62.05 148.31
CA LYS A 538 219.74 63.25 148.53
C LYS A 538 220.29 63.36 149.95
N GLY A 539 219.76 62.61 150.93
CA GLY A 539 220.16 62.72 152.34
C GLY A 539 221.25 61.74 152.80
N LEU A 540 221.57 60.71 152.01
CA LEU A 540 222.35 59.55 152.50
C LEU A 540 223.88 59.62 152.35
N ASN A 541 224.44 60.71 151.82
CA ASN A 541 225.90 60.83 151.58
C ASN A 541 226.65 61.89 152.40
N GLU A 542 225.98 62.66 153.28
CA GLU A 542 226.65 63.69 154.11
C GLU A 542 226.94 63.27 155.56
N LEU A 543 226.55 62.04 155.97
CA LEU A 543 226.73 61.56 157.35
C LEU A 543 227.39 60.17 157.42
N LYS A 544 228.69 60.12 157.08
CA LYS A 544 229.58 59.01 157.48
C LYS A 544 231.05 59.40 157.67
N PHE A 545 231.30 60.64 158.11
CA PHE A 545 232.57 61.05 158.70
C PHE A 545 232.35 61.19 160.22
N GLU A 546 233.29 60.65 161.02
CA GLU A 546 233.39 60.71 162.49
C GLU A 546 232.40 59.84 163.31
N PHE A 547 232.78 59.08 164.37
CA PHE A 547 234.08 58.77 165.02
C PHE A 547 233.90 57.50 165.92
N SER A 548 234.87 56.68 166.36
CA SER A 548 236.14 56.16 165.80
C SER A 548 236.72 55.04 166.72
N ASN A 549 237.75 54.31 166.26
CA ASN A 549 238.77 53.53 167.01
C ASN A 549 238.46 52.17 167.73
N VAL A 550 239.34 51.19 167.45
CA VAL A 550 239.83 50.03 168.28
C VAL A 550 238.86 48.86 168.56
N HIS A 551 239.26 47.58 168.48
CA HIS A 551 240.55 46.98 168.04
C HIS A 551 240.64 46.89 166.50
N GLN A 552 241.73 47.23 165.78
CA GLN A 552 243.19 47.35 166.00
C GLN A 552 244.02 46.17 165.41
N GLU A 553 244.83 46.53 164.40
CA GLU A 553 246.10 45.96 163.88
C GLU A 553 246.35 44.43 163.92
N PHE A 554 246.35 43.79 162.75
CA PHE A 554 247.52 43.36 161.95
C PHE A 554 246.95 42.65 160.69
N ALA A 555 247.53 42.63 159.48
CA ALA A 555 248.87 43.00 159.02
C ALA A 555 248.88 43.29 157.49
N ARG A 556 249.92 44.02 157.04
CA ARG A 556 250.38 44.24 155.64
C ARG A 556 249.52 45.10 154.71
#